data_AF-A0A4Q2YIV3-F1
#
_entry.id   AF-A0A4Q2YIV3-F1
#
_cell.length_a   1.000
_cell.length_b   1.000
_cell.length_c   1.000
_cell.angle_alpha   90.00
_cell.angle_beta   90.00
_cell.angle_gamma   90.00
#
_symmetry.space_group_name_H-M   'P 1'
#
loop_
_entity.id
_entity.type
_entity.pdbx_description
1 polymer ?
#
loop_
_entity_poly.entity_id
_entity_poly.type
_entity_poly.pdbx_seq_one_letter_code
_entity_poly.pdbx_strand_id
1 'polypeptide(L)'
;MLYSGITAVFVLGGVAGGLLGVTAERDRVKKLERSGPGPMGELMGRRLEKELGLDPGQARHVRRIYATARPRVQQLDRERRQKLRAIMDEIHPQILEVLTPEQKDRFLNLQKKLMQRLRLTDPESGEPPPPDDRPRRRQGRSQDPEKAAL
;
A
#
# COMPACT_ATOMS: atom_id res chain seq x y z
N MET A 1 -10.28 -35.24 -48.50
CA MET A 1 -9.61 -33.97 -48.12
C MET A 1 -10.53 -33.15 -47.19
N LEU A 2 -10.94 -33.68 -46.03
CA LEU A 2 -11.93 -33.01 -45.14
C LEU A 2 -11.29 -32.40 -43.86
N TYR A 3 -10.02 -32.70 -43.59
CA TYR A 3 -9.34 -32.26 -42.36
C TYR A 3 -8.64 -30.89 -42.48
N SER A 4 -8.55 -30.33 -43.69
CA SER A 4 -7.79 -29.09 -43.97
C SER A 4 -8.40 -27.84 -43.32
N GLY A 5 -9.72 -27.80 -43.14
CA GLY A 5 -10.38 -26.65 -42.50
C GLY A 5 -10.21 -26.66 -40.97
N ILE A 6 -10.26 -27.84 -40.37
CA ILE A 6 -10.17 -28.01 -38.91
C ILE A 6 -8.73 -27.76 -38.44
N THR A 7 -7.73 -28.26 -39.15
CA THR A 7 -6.32 -28.00 -38.82
C THR A 7 -5.98 -26.51 -38.95
N ALA A 8 -6.55 -25.80 -39.93
CA ALA A 8 -6.35 -24.36 -40.08
C ALA A 8 -6.87 -23.56 -38.87
N VAL A 9 -8.05 -23.90 -38.34
CA VAL A 9 -8.60 -23.23 -37.14
C VAL A 9 -7.76 -23.52 -35.91
N PHE A 10 -7.26 -24.75 -35.75
CA PHE A 10 -6.39 -25.10 -34.61
C PHE A 10 -5.03 -24.41 -34.68
N VAL A 11 -4.42 -24.29 -35.85
CA VAL A 11 -3.15 -23.56 -36.02
C VAL A 11 -3.35 -22.07 -35.77
N LEU A 12 -4.42 -21.48 -36.33
CA LEU A 12 -4.71 -20.06 -36.13
C LEU A 12 -5.05 -19.75 -34.66
N GLY A 13 -5.85 -20.60 -34.01
CA GLY A 13 -6.18 -20.51 -32.60
C GLY A 13 -4.98 -20.75 -31.68
N GLY A 14 -4.08 -21.67 -32.05
CA GLY A 14 -2.84 -21.92 -31.33
C GLY A 14 -1.85 -20.75 -31.41
N VAL A 15 -1.74 -20.09 -32.57
CA VAL A 15 -0.91 -18.89 -32.74
C VAL A 15 -1.52 -17.70 -31.99
N ALA A 16 -2.83 -17.47 -32.12
CA ALA A 16 -3.51 -16.39 -31.41
C ALA A 16 -3.50 -16.60 -29.89
N GLY A 17 -3.82 -17.80 -29.42
CA GLY A 17 -3.77 -18.18 -28.01
C GLY A 17 -2.35 -18.19 -27.44
N GLY A 18 -1.36 -18.62 -28.22
CA GLY A 18 0.06 -18.57 -27.85
C GLY A 18 0.59 -17.15 -27.74
N LEU A 19 0.25 -16.27 -28.69
CA LEU A 19 0.63 -14.86 -28.65
C LEU A 19 -0.03 -14.14 -27.46
N LEU A 20 -1.34 -14.33 -27.25
CA LEU A 20 -2.07 -13.76 -26.12
C LEU A 20 -1.59 -14.32 -24.77
N GLY A 21 -1.25 -15.61 -24.71
CA GLY A 21 -0.71 -16.29 -23.53
C GLY A 21 0.65 -15.74 -23.13
N VAL A 22 1.58 -15.59 -24.08
CA VAL A 22 2.93 -15.04 -23.84
C VAL A 22 2.87 -13.57 -23.41
N THR A 23 1.96 -12.76 -23.95
CA THR A 23 1.78 -11.38 -23.49
C THR A 23 1.14 -11.30 -22.10
N ALA A 24 0.14 -12.14 -21.82
CA ALA A 24 -0.51 -12.19 -20.51
C ALA A 24 0.42 -12.72 -19.40
N GLU A 25 1.29 -13.68 -19.71
CA GLU A 25 2.34 -14.13 -18.79
C GLU A 25 3.38 -13.05 -18.56
N ARG A 26 3.82 -12.34 -19.60
CA ARG A 26 4.74 -11.21 -19.45
C ARG A 26 4.14 -10.08 -18.62
N ASP A 27 2.85 -9.82 -18.73
CA ASP A 27 2.16 -8.83 -17.90
C ASP A 27 1.98 -9.32 -16.46
N ARG A 28 1.71 -10.61 -16.22
CA ARG A 28 1.69 -11.19 -14.87
C ARG A 28 3.07 -11.19 -14.22
N VAL A 29 4.12 -11.51 -14.97
CA VAL A 29 5.52 -11.45 -14.50
C VAL A 29 5.94 -10.00 -14.28
N LYS A 30 5.63 -9.06 -15.18
CA LYS A 30 5.88 -7.62 -14.96
C LYS A 30 5.06 -7.05 -13.81
N LYS A 31 3.85 -7.55 -13.57
CA LYS A 31 3.02 -7.14 -12.42
C LYS A 31 3.57 -7.72 -11.12
N LEU A 32 4.17 -8.92 -11.17
CA LEU A 32 4.91 -9.53 -10.08
C LEU A 32 6.23 -8.78 -9.80
N GLU A 33 6.94 -8.32 -10.84
CA GLU A 33 8.13 -7.47 -10.74
C GLU A 33 7.81 -6.05 -10.26
N ARG A 34 6.69 -5.46 -10.72
CA ARG A 34 6.19 -4.16 -10.23
C ARG A 34 5.59 -4.25 -8.83
N SER A 35 5.13 -5.41 -8.40
CA SER A 35 4.87 -5.71 -7.00
C SER A 35 6.17 -6.14 -6.32
N GLY A 36 7.18 -5.28 -6.35
CA GLY A 36 8.35 -5.40 -5.47
C GLY A 36 7.92 -5.66 -4.03
N PRO A 37 8.84 -6.14 -3.17
CA PRO A 37 8.53 -6.33 -1.75
C PRO A 37 7.87 -5.04 -1.26
N GLY A 38 6.63 -5.12 -0.77
CA GLY A 38 5.91 -3.92 -0.32
C GLY A 38 6.77 -3.13 0.67
N PRO A 39 6.45 -1.87 1.00
CA PRO A 39 7.33 -0.98 1.75
C PRO A 39 7.93 -1.62 3.02
N MET A 40 7.21 -2.52 3.70
CA MET A 40 7.75 -3.32 4.80
C MET A 40 8.73 -4.43 4.41
N GLY A 41 8.47 -5.19 3.35
CA GLY A 41 9.41 -6.21 2.86
C GLY A 41 10.70 -5.58 2.31
N GLU A 42 10.60 -4.38 1.72
CA GLU A 42 11.77 -3.64 1.26
C GLU A 42 12.57 -3.09 2.44
N LEU A 43 11.90 -2.52 3.44
CA LEU A 43 12.55 -2.01 4.66
C LEU A 43 13.21 -3.13 5.47
N MET A 44 12.54 -4.29 5.62
CA MET A 44 13.16 -5.46 6.27
C MET A 44 14.30 -6.04 5.45
N GLY A 45 14.14 -6.14 4.12
CA GLY A 45 15.21 -6.61 3.24
C GLY A 45 16.46 -5.74 3.36
N ARG A 46 16.31 -4.42 3.34
CA ARG A 46 17.43 -3.46 3.50
C ARG A 46 18.06 -3.54 4.90
N ARG A 47 17.24 -3.72 5.94
CA ARG A 47 17.73 -3.86 7.31
C ARG A 47 18.57 -5.13 7.47
N LEU A 48 18.07 -6.26 6.98
CA LEU A 48 18.78 -7.54 7.00
C LEU A 48 20.04 -7.52 6.14
N GLU A 49 19.99 -6.86 4.98
CA GLU A 49 21.16 -6.64 4.12
C GLU A 49 22.26 -5.90 4.87
N LYS A 50 21.91 -4.83 5.59
CA LYS A 50 22.85 -4.03 6.39
C LYS A 50 23.37 -4.78 7.62
N GLU A 51 22.49 -5.45 8.37
CA GLU A 51 22.85 -6.08 9.65
C GLU A 51 23.58 -7.42 9.48
N LEU A 52 23.32 -8.15 8.38
CA LEU A 52 23.90 -9.47 8.14
C LEU A 52 24.94 -9.49 7.02
N GLY A 53 25.19 -8.36 6.35
CA GLY A 53 26.14 -8.28 5.23
C GLY A 53 25.76 -9.18 4.07
N LEU A 54 24.46 -9.22 3.71
CA LEU A 54 23.97 -10.12 2.67
C LEU A 54 24.52 -9.72 1.29
N ASP A 55 24.97 -10.71 0.52
CA ASP A 55 25.30 -10.52 -0.90
C ASP A 55 24.02 -10.12 -1.69
N PRO A 56 24.13 -9.35 -2.80
CA PRO A 56 22.97 -8.97 -3.60
C PRO A 56 22.06 -10.13 -4.02
N GLY A 57 22.61 -11.33 -4.26
CA GLY A 57 21.83 -12.54 -4.53
C GLY A 57 20.96 -12.97 -3.36
N GLN A 58 21.53 -13.00 -2.15
CA GLN A 58 20.84 -13.35 -0.92
C GLN A 58 19.78 -12.30 -0.57
N ALA A 59 20.10 -11.01 -0.68
CA ALA A 59 19.16 -9.94 -0.42
C ALA A 59 17.95 -9.98 -1.38
N ARG A 60 18.17 -10.30 -2.67
CA ARG A 60 17.08 -10.54 -3.63
C ARG A 60 16.21 -11.74 -3.22
N HIS A 61 16.81 -12.81 -2.72
CA HIS A 61 16.07 -13.98 -2.28
C HIS A 61 15.22 -13.69 -1.03
N VAL A 62 15.78 -13.02 -0.03
CA VAL A 62 15.05 -12.58 1.18
C VAL A 62 13.88 -11.67 0.83
N ARG A 63 14.09 -10.69 -0.05
CA ARG A 63 13.02 -9.82 -0.57
C ARG A 63 11.88 -10.62 -1.22
N ARG A 64 12.20 -11.68 -1.97
CA ARG A 64 11.22 -12.57 -2.59
C ARG A 64 10.42 -13.36 -1.55
N ILE A 65 11.06 -13.87 -0.49
CA ILE A 65 10.37 -14.58 0.60
C ILE A 65 9.30 -13.67 1.23
N TYR A 66 9.65 -12.42 1.55
CA TYR A 66 8.69 -11.45 2.09
C TYR A 66 7.58 -11.09 1.10
N ALA A 67 7.90 -10.98 -0.20
CA ALA A 67 6.90 -10.73 -1.24
C ALA A 67 5.85 -11.85 -1.31
N THR A 68 6.28 -13.12 -1.20
CA THR A 68 5.39 -14.29 -1.18
C THR A 68 4.49 -14.31 0.05
N ALA A 69 4.98 -13.84 1.20
CA ALA A 69 4.20 -13.78 2.45
C ALA A 69 3.19 -12.62 2.47
N ARG A 70 3.38 -11.58 1.64
CA ARG A 70 2.59 -10.34 1.67
C ARG A 70 1.08 -10.54 1.59
N PRO A 71 0.51 -11.40 0.71
CA PRO A 71 -0.94 -11.58 0.63
C PRO A 71 -1.53 -12.12 1.94
N ARG A 72 -0.83 -13.04 2.61
CA ARG A 72 -1.25 -13.61 3.90
C ARG A 72 -1.25 -12.56 5.01
N VAL A 73 -0.21 -11.73 5.07
CA VAL A 73 -0.13 -10.61 6.02
C VAL A 73 -1.26 -9.60 5.77
N GLN A 74 -1.53 -9.26 4.51
CA GLN A 74 -2.61 -8.34 4.15
C GLN A 74 -4.00 -8.89 4.50
N GLN A 75 -4.20 -10.20 4.35
CA GLN A 75 -5.43 -10.85 4.78
C GLN A 75 -5.59 -10.77 6.29
N LEU A 76 -4.56 -11.16 7.05
CA LEU A 76 -4.58 -11.09 8.52
C LEU A 76 -4.83 -9.66 9.02
N ASP A 77 -4.19 -8.65 8.40
CA ASP A 77 -4.43 -7.25 8.75
C ASP A 77 -5.87 -6.82 8.48
N ARG A 78 -6.50 -7.29 7.39
CA ARG A 78 -7.90 -7.00 7.08
C ARG A 78 -8.83 -7.60 8.15
N GLU A 79 -8.64 -8.88 8.45
CA GLU A 79 -9.42 -9.58 9.47
C GLU A 79 -9.24 -8.95 10.86
N ARG A 80 -8.00 -8.61 11.23
CA ARG A 80 -7.71 -7.90 12.48
C ARG A 80 -8.42 -6.55 12.54
N ARG A 81 -8.36 -5.74 11.47
CA ARG A 81 -9.04 -4.44 11.43
C ARG A 81 -10.56 -4.57 11.55
N GLN A 82 -11.15 -5.56 10.89
CA GLN A 82 -12.60 -5.84 10.99
C GLN A 82 -12.99 -6.20 12.43
N LYS A 83 -12.27 -7.12 13.06
CA LYS A 83 -12.51 -7.51 14.46
C LYS A 83 -12.35 -6.33 15.41
N LEU A 84 -11.29 -5.53 15.23
CA LEU A 84 -11.07 -4.34 16.05
C LEU A 84 -12.19 -3.32 15.88
N ARG A 85 -12.67 -3.09 14.65
CA ARG A 85 -13.79 -2.19 14.38
C ARG A 85 -15.06 -2.66 15.10
N ALA A 86 -15.39 -3.95 14.99
CA ALA A 86 -16.56 -4.51 15.67
C ALA A 86 -16.50 -4.32 17.20
N ILE A 87 -15.35 -4.57 17.83
CA ILE A 87 -15.16 -4.34 19.28
C ILE A 87 -15.34 -2.86 19.61
N MET A 88 -14.78 -1.96 18.80
CA MET A 88 -14.92 -0.51 19.02
C MET A 88 -16.37 -0.05 18.89
N ASP A 89 -17.11 -0.57 17.90
CA ASP A 89 -18.51 -0.26 17.67
C ASP A 89 -19.39 -0.75 18.84
N GLU A 90 -19.03 -1.87 19.47
CA GLU A 90 -19.71 -2.42 20.64
C GLU A 90 -19.50 -1.59 21.92
N ILE A 91 -18.26 -1.13 22.18
CA ILE A 91 -17.95 -0.37 23.39
C ILE A 91 -18.29 1.11 23.28
N HIS A 92 -18.37 1.65 22.06
CA HIS A 92 -18.66 3.07 21.83
C HIS A 92 -19.95 3.57 22.52
N PRO A 93 -21.12 2.92 22.37
CA PRO A 93 -22.33 3.35 23.06
C PRO A 93 -22.21 3.30 24.58
N GLN A 94 -21.54 2.27 25.11
CA GLN A 94 -21.30 2.13 26.56
C GLN A 94 -20.47 3.28 27.13
N ILE A 95 -19.48 3.75 26.36
CA ILE A 95 -18.70 4.95 26.71
C ILE A 95 -19.61 6.18 26.70
N LEU A 96 -20.49 6.33 25.71
CA LEU A 96 -21.40 7.49 25.65
C LEU A 96 -22.39 7.51 26.82
N GLU A 97 -22.83 6.37 27.34
CA GLU A 97 -23.78 6.31 28.46
C GLU A 97 -23.23 6.93 29.75
N VAL A 98 -21.92 6.83 30.01
CA VAL A 98 -21.30 7.36 31.22
C VAL A 98 -20.86 8.82 31.10
N LEU A 99 -21.00 9.43 29.92
CA LEU A 99 -20.56 10.80 29.67
C LEU A 99 -21.69 11.82 29.84
N THR A 100 -21.36 12.97 30.41
CA THR A 100 -22.23 14.16 30.37
C THR A 100 -22.39 14.68 28.94
N PRO A 101 -23.47 15.43 28.62
CA PRO A 101 -23.67 16.00 27.29
C PRO A 101 -22.45 16.78 26.78
N GLU A 102 -21.83 17.61 27.62
CA GLU A 102 -20.67 18.41 27.24
C GLU A 102 -19.41 17.55 27.01
N GLN A 103 -19.31 16.38 27.64
CA GLN A 103 -18.23 15.44 27.42
C GLN A 103 -18.42 14.61 26.13
N LYS A 104 -19.68 14.30 25.75
CA LYS A 104 -20.00 13.61 24.49
C LYS A 104 -19.50 14.39 23.29
N ASP A 105 -19.77 15.70 23.26
CA ASP A 105 -19.33 16.57 22.16
C ASP A 105 -17.80 16.64 22.04
N ARG A 106 -17.09 16.68 23.18
CA ARG A 106 -15.61 16.64 23.17
C ARG A 106 -15.09 15.29 22.69
N PHE A 107 -15.72 14.20 23.10
CA PHE A 107 -15.34 12.84 22.70
C PHE A 107 -15.52 12.62 21.19
N LEU A 108 -16.66 13.02 20.62
CA LEU A 108 -16.90 12.95 19.17
C LEU A 108 -15.89 13.77 18.37
N ASN A 109 -15.56 14.98 18.86
CA ASN A 109 -14.53 15.82 18.25
C ASN A 109 -13.13 15.18 18.32
N LEU A 110 -12.80 14.50 19.42
CA LEU A 110 -11.53 13.78 19.58
C LEU A 110 -11.45 12.63 18.57
N GLN A 111 -12.52 11.85 18.42
CA GLN A 111 -12.58 10.76 17.44
C GLN A 111 -12.41 11.28 16.01
N LYS A 112 -13.12 12.35 15.63
CA LYS A 112 -13.00 12.97 14.30
C LYS A 112 -11.56 13.41 14.01
N LYS A 113 -10.89 14.06 14.97
CA LYS A 113 -9.48 14.47 14.84
C LYS A 113 -8.55 13.27 14.72
N LEU A 114 -8.80 12.20 15.46
CA LEU A 114 -8.00 10.98 15.39
C LEU A 114 -8.15 10.29 14.03
N MET A 115 -9.38 10.17 13.52
CA MET A 115 -9.64 9.62 12.18
C MET A 115 -8.94 10.44 11.08
N GLN A 116 -8.99 11.76 11.18
CA GLN A 116 -8.31 12.66 10.25
C GLN A 116 -6.78 12.51 10.29
N ARG A 117 -6.19 12.37 11.49
CA ARG A 117 -4.74 12.16 11.66
C ARG A 117 -4.27 10.81 11.14
N LEU A 118 -5.06 9.77 11.37
CA LEU A 118 -4.72 8.41 10.95
C LEU A 118 -4.97 8.18 9.45
N ARG A 119 -5.55 9.15 8.72
CA ARG A 119 -5.93 9.01 7.30
C ARG A 119 -6.68 7.69 7.05
N LEU A 120 -7.53 7.31 8.00
CA LEU A 120 -8.40 6.13 7.93
C LEU A 120 -9.68 6.43 7.12
N THR A 121 -9.70 7.52 6.35
CA THR A 121 -10.67 7.78 5.30
C THR A 121 -10.71 6.52 4.43
N ASP A 122 -11.89 5.90 4.38
CA ASP A 122 -12.11 4.67 3.65
C ASP A 122 -11.55 4.83 2.23
N PRO A 123 -10.64 3.96 1.75
CA PRO A 123 -10.12 4.09 0.39
C PRO A 123 -11.21 3.99 -0.69
N GLU A 124 -12.43 3.58 -0.34
CA GLU A 124 -13.63 3.62 -1.21
C GLU A 124 -14.30 5.00 -1.33
N SER A 125 -13.98 5.96 -0.47
CA SER A 125 -14.70 7.26 -0.44
C SER A 125 -14.40 8.20 -1.61
N GLY A 126 -13.45 7.87 -2.50
CA GLY A 126 -13.20 8.62 -3.75
C GLY A 126 -12.78 10.09 -3.57
N GLU A 127 -12.65 10.57 -2.33
CA GLU A 127 -12.41 11.96 -2.03
C GLU A 127 -10.91 12.26 -2.19
N PRO A 128 -10.53 13.21 -3.07
CA PRO A 128 -9.14 13.60 -3.22
C PRO A 128 -8.62 14.13 -1.87
N PRO A 129 -7.34 13.90 -1.55
CA PRO A 129 -6.77 14.36 -0.29
C PRO A 129 -7.00 15.88 -0.16
N PRO A 130 -7.40 16.38 1.03
CA PRO A 130 -7.56 17.80 1.24
C PRO A 130 -6.23 18.52 0.92
N PRO A 131 -6.28 19.74 0.35
CA PRO A 131 -5.09 20.53 0.04
C PRO A 131 -4.16 20.62 1.25
N ASP A 132 -2.85 20.49 1.00
CA ASP A 132 -1.83 20.63 2.04
C ASP A 132 -1.72 22.09 2.46
N ASP A 133 -2.58 22.53 3.40
CA ASP A 133 -2.58 23.88 3.98
C ASP A 133 -1.43 24.09 4.98
N ARG A 134 -0.50 23.13 5.12
CA ARG A 134 0.69 23.36 5.93
C ARG A 134 1.43 24.56 5.33
N PRO A 135 1.67 25.64 6.10
CA PRO A 135 2.39 26.79 5.58
C PRO A 135 3.74 26.26 5.08
N ARG A 136 3.98 26.39 3.77
CA ARG A 136 5.28 26.10 3.18
C ARG A 136 6.28 26.91 3.98
N ARG A 137 7.00 26.25 4.90
CA ARG A 137 8.04 26.88 5.69
C ARG A 137 8.97 27.52 4.68
N ARG A 138 8.92 28.85 4.66
CA ARG A 138 9.66 29.80 3.84
C ARG A 138 11.11 29.28 3.68
N GLN A 139 11.39 28.52 2.63
CA GLN A 139 12.75 28.32 2.14
C GLN A 139 13.14 29.67 1.52
N GLY A 140 13.71 30.53 2.33
CA GLY A 140 13.98 31.90 1.96
C GLY A 140 14.53 32.69 3.13
N ARG A 141 15.63 32.21 3.72
CA ARG A 141 16.56 33.02 4.52
C ARG A 141 17.86 32.26 4.83
N SER A 142 18.82 32.28 3.90
CA SER A 142 20.25 32.09 4.23
C SER A 142 21.19 32.21 3.01
N GLN A 143 21.01 33.22 2.17
CA GLN A 143 22.11 33.74 1.34
C GLN A 143 22.00 35.27 1.28
N ASP A 144 22.44 35.94 2.33
CA ASP A 144 22.88 37.35 2.23
C ASP A 144 24.36 37.33 1.84
N PRO A 145 24.76 37.88 0.68
CA PRO A 145 26.15 37.99 0.25
C PRO A 145 26.85 39.24 0.81
N GLU A 146 26.56 39.66 2.05
CA GLU A 146 27.04 40.92 2.63
C GLU A 146 28.08 40.72 3.75
N LYS A 147 29.01 39.78 3.57
CA LYS A 147 30.24 39.66 4.39
C LYS A 147 31.44 39.15 3.59
N ALA A 148 31.66 39.68 2.39
CA ALA A 148 32.86 39.41 1.59
C ALA A 148 33.56 40.69 1.11
N ALA A 149 33.41 41.79 1.84
CA ALA A 149 34.23 42.98 1.68
C ALA A 149 34.62 43.50 3.06
N LEU A 150 35.77 43.01 3.54
CA LEU A 150 36.72 43.69 4.43
C LEU A 150 38.00 42.85 4.45
#